data_AF-A0A842X9Y9-F1
#
_entry.id   AF-A0A842X9Y9-F1
#
_cell.length_a   1.000
_cell.length_b   1.000
_cell.length_c   1.000
_cell.angle_alpha   90.00
_cell.angle_beta   90.00
_cell.angle_gamma   90.00
#
_symmetry.space_group_name_H-M   'P 1'
#
loop_
_entity.id
_entity.type
_entity.pdbx_description
1 polymer ?
#
loop_
_entity_poly.entity_id
_entity_poly.type
_entity_poly.pdbx_seq_one_letter_code
_entity_poly.pdbx_strand_id
1 'polypeptide(L)'
;MKKASITLLLLAFSLLLFTFASTYVNASAVNAKTASSSADVQVDQVSHTIKIREGALVIINDTLKLSPKAGKSTVSLQNFSLGFPFQYGFNLDYCFAYEASTPDTWLDVELDTGLGRLGFYGVNVVFPELGVDIGNGESYNLTVIFVFSNLVSSETATLLNLDFPMYPSLTQNASVCNVTVILPPKANFTDSTFHGKGLDFNITTLGDSQILKHPKRSLESFEYEPAWLSFNMSALAFPIIEFNEVKREIILDQWGSIHISNSYSITNRGYDISNVKVGFPEGAHDLAVRDEMGSIGKLTEKETVTVYIRETLHTDETEKFFLSYRIPWEKYVSQHNRLNYNLNFTFFERFNWTIRKLTVSITLPQGAEFQYSNPLNPHSIEKSVFQETVSFAFFNVTPFEDLNFDLTYGYLVFWASFYPTLWMGVLIIIASAIAFLWRAPKPPAVPMVPVPPEDLRSFVETYEGKTRILSELESMEEKLRKGKIPRRRYKVRKKMLEGRLSTLSRDLSNLGGKIRTAGSKYANIMRQIEVAETMLEGVEKDIRRIEARYRRGEISKGAYGKLIEEYHRRMERARTTIDGVLLRLREEIR
;
A
#
# COMPACT_ATOMS: atom_id res chain seq x y z
N MET A 1 -6.86 13.78 -55.69
CA MET A 1 -6.70 12.31 -55.69
C MET A 1 -7.87 11.70 -54.93
N LYS A 2 -8.60 10.76 -55.56
CA LYS A 2 -9.93 10.29 -55.12
C LYS A 2 -9.85 9.50 -53.80
N LYS A 3 -10.86 9.65 -52.93
CA LYS A 3 -11.02 8.91 -51.64
C LYS A 3 -10.79 7.41 -51.76
N ALA A 4 -11.08 6.81 -52.92
CA ALA A 4 -10.81 5.39 -53.22
C ALA A 4 -9.32 5.00 -53.16
N SER A 5 -8.40 5.96 -53.41
CA SER A 5 -6.96 5.71 -53.37
C SER A 5 -6.43 5.64 -51.94
N ILE A 6 -7.09 6.29 -50.98
CA ILE A 6 -6.66 6.31 -49.57
C ILE A 6 -7.11 5.03 -48.86
N THR A 7 -8.31 4.53 -49.16
CA THR A 7 -8.79 3.25 -48.66
C THR A 7 -7.97 2.07 -49.20
N LEU A 8 -7.52 2.12 -50.45
CA LEU A 8 -6.64 1.09 -51.01
C LEU A 8 -5.26 1.10 -50.35
N LEU A 9 -4.74 2.29 -50.01
CA LEU A 9 -3.45 2.45 -49.35
C LEU A 9 -3.50 2.00 -47.88
N LEU A 10 -4.61 2.27 -47.18
CA LEU A 10 -4.85 1.79 -45.81
C LEU A 10 -5.03 0.27 -45.75
N LEU A 11 -5.69 -0.33 -46.74
CA LEU A 11 -5.86 -1.79 -46.82
C LEU A 11 -4.55 -2.48 -47.20
N ALA A 12 -3.75 -1.89 -48.09
CA ALA A 12 -2.40 -2.37 -48.39
C ALA A 12 -1.47 -2.26 -47.16
N PHE A 13 -1.60 -1.18 -46.37
CA PHE A 13 -0.83 -1.00 -45.14
C PHE A 13 -1.27 -1.96 -44.04
N SER A 14 -2.57 -2.29 -43.92
CA SER A 14 -3.05 -3.29 -42.96
C SER A 14 -2.67 -4.71 -43.35
N LEU A 15 -2.64 -5.06 -44.65
CA LEU A 15 -2.10 -6.34 -45.10
C LEU A 15 -0.59 -6.45 -44.85
N LEU A 16 0.16 -5.36 -45.01
CA LEU A 16 1.60 -5.34 -44.73
C LEU A 16 1.87 -5.54 -43.22
N LEU A 17 1.06 -4.93 -42.35
CA LEU A 17 1.11 -5.13 -40.90
C LEU A 17 0.78 -6.58 -40.48
N PHE A 18 -0.12 -7.27 -41.19
CA PHE A 18 -0.39 -8.69 -40.96
C PHE A 18 0.75 -9.60 -41.42
N THR A 19 1.52 -9.24 -42.46
CA THR A 19 2.69 -10.02 -42.89
C THR A 19 3.92 -9.85 -42.00
N PHE A 20 3.98 -8.81 -41.16
CA PHE A 20 5.04 -8.62 -40.15
C PHE A 20 4.66 -9.13 -38.75
N ALA A 21 3.41 -9.56 -38.52
CA ALA A 21 2.94 -10.04 -37.22
C ALA A 21 3.04 -11.56 -37.04
N SER A 22 3.55 -12.32 -38.01
CA SER A 22 3.58 -13.78 -37.98
C SER A 22 4.97 -14.37 -38.15
N THR A 23 5.97 -13.93 -37.37
CA THR A 23 7.20 -14.71 -37.08
C THR A 23 7.87 -14.21 -35.79
N TYR A 24 7.22 -14.38 -34.65
CA TYR A 24 7.89 -14.57 -33.35
C TYR A 24 7.16 -15.67 -32.58
N VAL A 25 6.91 -16.79 -33.26
CA VAL A 25 6.91 -18.07 -32.57
C VAL A 25 8.38 -18.47 -32.58
N ASN A 26 9.08 -18.24 -31.47
CA ASN A 26 10.24 -19.05 -31.14
C ASN A 26 9.72 -20.47 -30.95
N ALA A 27 9.46 -21.17 -32.07
CA ALA A 27 9.60 -22.59 -32.08
C ALA A 27 11.09 -22.78 -31.91
N SER A 28 11.53 -22.92 -30.65
CA SER A 28 12.76 -23.62 -30.36
C SER A 28 12.66 -24.90 -31.17
N ALA A 29 13.40 -24.94 -32.28
CA ALA A 29 13.64 -26.17 -32.97
C ALA A 29 14.23 -27.06 -31.89
N VAL A 30 13.41 -28.00 -31.40
CA VAL A 30 13.87 -29.13 -30.63
C VAL A 30 14.82 -29.82 -31.60
N ASN A 31 16.10 -29.44 -31.54
CA ASN A 31 17.16 -30.35 -31.86
C ASN A 31 16.92 -31.50 -30.91
N ALA A 32 16.19 -32.50 -31.40
CA ALA A 32 16.14 -33.80 -30.78
C ALA A 32 17.60 -34.24 -30.71
N LYS A 33 18.25 -33.94 -29.58
CA LYS A 33 19.54 -34.51 -29.21
C LYS A 33 19.26 -36.01 -29.26
N THR A 34 19.79 -36.63 -30.31
CA THR A 34 19.51 -38.00 -30.70
C THR A 34 19.58 -38.88 -29.46
N ALA A 35 18.43 -39.45 -29.06
CA ALA A 35 18.33 -40.28 -27.87
C ALA A 35 19.21 -41.53 -28.02
N SER A 36 20.42 -41.50 -27.44
CA SER A 36 21.16 -42.72 -27.15
C SER A 36 20.57 -43.36 -25.89
N SER A 37 20.22 -44.62 -26.01
CA SER A 37 19.04 -45.20 -25.39
C SER A 37 19.19 -45.61 -23.92
N SER A 38 18.21 -45.23 -23.09
CA SER A 38 17.89 -45.90 -21.82
C SER A 38 17.72 -47.43 -21.99
N ALA A 39 17.56 -47.93 -23.21
CA ALA A 39 17.39 -49.33 -23.56
C ALA A 39 18.52 -50.26 -23.09
N ASP A 40 19.69 -49.73 -22.73
CA ASP A 40 20.86 -50.52 -22.30
C ASP A 40 20.98 -50.65 -20.78
N VAL A 41 20.17 -49.89 -20.05
CA VAL A 41 20.12 -49.88 -18.58
C VAL A 41 18.87 -50.63 -18.13
N GLN A 42 18.94 -51.30 -16.98
CA GLN A 42 17.80 -51.87 -16.28
C GLN A 42 17.54 -51.10 -14.98
N VAL A 43 16.28 -51.11 -14.53
CA VAL A 43 15.88 -50.50 -13.25
C VAL A 43 15.75 -51.65 -12.24
N ASP A 44 16.72 -51.74 -11.33
CA ASP A 44 16.73 -52.80 -10.32
C ASP A 44 15.67 -52.55 -9.26
N GLN A 45 15.58 -51.30 -8.81
CA GLN A 45 14.70 -50.91 -7.72
C GLN A 45 14.23 -49.48 -7.89
N VAL A 46 12.97 -49.25 -7.54
CA VAL A 46 12.37 -47.93 -7.41
C VAL A 46 11.94 -47.73 -5.96
N SER A 47 12.36 -46.62 -5.36
CA SER A 47 11.83 -46.12 -4.10
C SER A 47 10.96 -44.91 -4.40
N HIS A 48 9.65 -45.13 -4.43
CA HIS A 48 8.63 -44.12 -4.73
C HIS A 48 8.05 -43.58 -3.42
N THR A 49 8.39 -42.35 -3.07
CA THR A 49 7.99 -41.74 -1.79
C THR A 49 7.09 -40.53 -2.03
N ILE A 50 5.86 -40.61 -1.53
CA ILE A 50 4.89 -39.52 -1.57
C ILE A 50 4.86 -38.88 -0.18
N LYS A 51 5.12 -37.57 -0.09
CA LYS A 51 5.09 -36.84 1.16
C LYS A 51 4.17 -35.63 1.05
N ILE A 52 3.22 -35.54 1.96
CA ILE A 52 2.33 -34.37 2.08
C ILE A 52 2.96 -33.41 3.10
N ARG A 53 3.19 -32.15 2.68
CA ARG A 53 3.65 -31.07 3.57
C ARG A 53 2.48 -30.17 3.98
N GLU A 54 2.75 -29.30 4.97
CA GLU A 54 1.85 -28.19 5.29
C GLU A 54 1.50 -27.38 4.04
N GLY A 55 0.27 -26.85 3.98
CA GLY A 55 -0.21 -26.14 2.79
C GLY A 55 -0.58 -27.05 1.62
N ALA A 56 -0.80 -28.36 1.87
CA ALA A 56 -1.27 -29.34 0.89
C ALA A 56 -0.32 -29.57 -0.31
N LEU A 57 0.97 -29.23 -0.16
CA LEU A 57 1.98 -29.53 -1.15
C LEU A 57 2.32 -31.03 -1.13
N VAL A 58 2.27 -31.68 -2.29
CA VAL A 58 2.58 -33.11 -2.44
C VAL A 58 3.90 -33.25 -3.16
N ILE A 59 4.87 -33.87 -2.48
CA ILE A 59 6.20 -34.11 -3.02
C ILE A 59 6.30 -35.60 -3.33
N ILE A 60 6.59 -35.92 -4.58
CA ILE A 60 6.87 -37.28 -5.02
C ILE A 60 8.37 -37.38 -5.31
N ASN A 61 9.05 -38.23 -4.56
CA ASN A 61 10.46 -38.53 -4.74
C ASN A 61 10.59 -39.95 -5.29
N ASP A 62 11.10 -40.04 -6.51
CA ASP A 62 11.45 -41.28 -7.18
C ASP A 62 12.96 -41.46 -7.19
N THR A 63 13.43 -42.40 -6.37
CA THR A 63 14.83 -42.81 -6.39
C THR A 63 14.96 -44.15 -7.11
N LEU A 64 15.63 -44.14 -8.26
CA LEU A 64 15.85 -45.29 -9.12
C LEU A 64 17.27 -45.81 -8.96
N LYS A 65 17.41 -47.11 -8.74
CA LYS A 65 18.68 -47.82 -8.81
C LYS A 65 18.83 -48.41 -10.22
N LEU A 66 19.75 -47.84 -10.98
CA LEU A 66 20.04 -48.16 -12.38
C LEU A 66 21.29 -49.04 -12.47
N SER A 67 21.27 -50.07 -13.32
CA SER A 67 22.44 -50.90 -13.60
C SER A 67 22.48 -51.33 -15.07
N PRO A 68 23.63 -51.80 -15.59
CA PRO A 68 23.72 -52.30 -16.95
C PRO A 68 22.86 -53.55 -17.14
N LYS A 69 22.17 -53.66 -18.28
CA LYS A 69 21.46 -54.90 -18.63
C LYS A 69 22.43 -56.09 -18.75
N ALA A 70 21.93 -57.28 -18.42
CA ALA A 70 22.68 -58.53 -18.53
C ALA A 70 23.34 -58.67 -19.92
N GLY A 71 24.65 -58.87 -19.94
CA GLY A 71 25.46 -58.98 -21.17
C GLY A 71 26.16 -57.69 -21.60
N LYS A 72 25.97 -56.56 -20.91
CA LYS A 72 26.73 -55.31 -21.14
C LYS A 72 27.70 -55.06 -20.00
N SER A 73 28.97 -54.80 -20.33
CA SER A 73 30.03 -54.58 -19.34
C SER A 73 30.13 -53.13 -18.87
N THR A 74 29.68 -52.18 -19.69
CA THR A 74 29.75 -50.74 -19.39
C THR A 74 28.69 -50.04 -20.24
N VAL A 75 27.92 -49.14 -19.65
CA VAL A 75 26.89 -48.35 -20.36
C VAL A 75 27.08 -46.89 -20.02
N SER A 76 27.13 -46.04 -21.06
CA SER A 76 27.16 -44.59 -20.91
C SER A 76 25.75 -44.04 -21.04
N LEU A 77 25.25 -43.44 -19.97
CA LEU A 77 23.89 -42.89 -19.89
C LEU A 77 23.92 -41.38 -20.15
N GLN A 78 23.32 -40.95 -21.26
CA GLN A 78 23.21 -39.52 -21.62
C GLN A 78 21.91 -38.89 -21.15
N ASN A 79 20.84 -39.67 -21.12
CA ASN A 79 19.56 -39.24 -20.60
C ASN A 79 18.77 -40.42 -20.00
N PHE A 80 17.79 -40.09 -19.17
CA PHE A 80 16.86 -41.08 -18.62
C PHE A 80 15.46 -40.48 -18.55
N SER A 81 14.49 -41.15 -19.16
CA SER A 81 13.10 -40.69 -19.21
C SER A 81 12.21 -41.49 -18.26
N LEU A 82 11.43 -40.78 -17.46
CA LEU A 82 10.40 -41.32 -16.58
C LEU A 82 9.23 -40.33 -16.51
N GLY A 83 8.16 -40.70 -15.83
CA GLY A 83 7.06 -39.77 -15.64
C GLY A 83 5.94 -40.35 -14.81
N PHE A 84 4.73 -39.92 -15.13
CA PHE A 84 3.52 -40.29 -14.40
C PHE A 84 2.29 -40.15 -15.31
N PRO A 85 1.11 -40.67 -14.91
CA PRO A 85 -0.15 -40.47 -15.60
C PRO A 85 -0.41 -39.00 -15.98
N PHE A 86 -0.78 -38.76 -17.24
CA PHE A 86 -0.92 -37.41 -17.80
C PHE A 86 -1.93 -36.52 -17.05
N GLN A 87 -2.92 -37.12 -16.39
CA GLN A 87 -3.93 -36.40 -15.60
C GLN A 87 -3.33 -35.50 -14.50
N TYR A 88 -2.15 -35.83 -13.98
CA TYR A 88 -1.48 -35.04 -12.94
C TYR A 88 -0.58 -33.93 -13.50
N GLY A 89 -0.39 -33.85 -14.83
CA GLY A 89 0.53 -32.90 -15.47
C GLY A 89 0.19 -31.44 -15.17
N PHE A 90 -1.10 -31.08 -15.13
CA PHE A 90 -1.57 -29.72 -14.83
C PHE A 90 -1.33 -29.29 -13.37
N ASN A 91 -1.05 -30.25 -12.49
CA ASN A 91 -0.81 -30.05 -11.07
C ASN A 91 0.69 -29.95 -10.73
N LEU A 92 1.58 -30.19 -11.70
CA LEU A 92 3.02 -30.13 -11.50
C LEU A 92 3.47 -28.68 -11.42
N ASP A 93 4.02 -28.29 -10.28
CA ASP A 93 4.53 -26.94 -10.05
C ASP A 93 6.03 -26.84 -10.32
N TYR A 94 6.79 -27.87 -9.93
CA TYR A 94 8.25 -27.88 -10.07
C TYR A 94 8.78 -29.31 -10.18
N CYS A 95 9.92 -29.47 -10.83
CA CYS A 95 10.59 -30.77 -10.98
C CYS A 95 12.11 -30.58 -11.10
N PHE A 96 12.86 -31.39 -10.37
CA PHE A 96 14.32 -31.39 -10.41
C PHE A 96 14.87 -32.80 -10.16
N ALA A 97 16.10 -33.03 -10.58
CA ALA A 97 16.77 -34.33 -10.44
C ALA A 97 18.20 -34.15 -9.94
N TYR A 98 18.72 -35.15 -9.24
CA TYR A 98 20.09 -35.18 -8.74
C TYR A 98 20.55 -36.63 -8.53
N GLU A 99 21.86 -36.82 -8.35
CA GLU A 99 22.40 -38.11 -7.95
C GLU A 99 22.31 -38.28 -6.44
N ALA A 100 21.81 -39.41 -5.95
CA ALA A 100 21.59 -39.62 -4.52
C ALA A 100 22.87 -39.48 -3.65
N SER A 101 24.05 -39.62 -4.26
CA SER A 101 25.36 -39.41 -3.61
C SER A 101 25.73 -37.92 -3.48
N THR A 102 25.20 -37.06 -4.34
CA THR A 102 25.52 -35.63 -4.46
C THR A 102 24.23 -34.79 -4.63
N PRO A 103 23.43 -34.65 -3.55
CA PRO A 103 22.12 -33.99 -3.63
C PRO A 103 22.17 -32.49 -3.91
N ASP A 104 23.33 -31.85 -3.70
CA ASP A 104 23.52 -30.41 -3.89
C ASP A 104 23.79 -30.04 -5.36
N THR A 105 24.06 -31.02 -6.23
CA THR A 105 24.31 -30.82 -7.67
C THR A 105 23.13 -31.31 -8.48
N TRP A 106 22.36 -30.36 -9.04
CA TRP A 106 21.18 -30.68 -9.83
C TRP A 106 21.54 -31.01 -11.27
N LEU A 107 20.79 -31.95 -11.83
CA LEU A 107 20.83 -32.36 -13.23
C LEU A 107 19.81 -31.54 -14.02
N ASP A 108 20.07 -31.35 -15.32
CA ASP A 108 19.12 -30.70 -16.22
C ASP A 108 17.90 -31.59 -16.43
N VAL A 109 16.72 -30.98 -16.42
CA VAL A 109 15.44 -31.67 -16.56
C VAL A 109 14.59 -31.01 -17.63
N GLU A 110 14.20 -31.79 -18.64
CA GLU A 110 13.26 -31.37 -19.68
C GLU A 110 11.86 -31.91 -19.36
N LEU A 111 10.89 -31.01 -19.25
CA LEU A 111 9.50 -31.32 -18.95
C LEU A 111 8.67 -31.50 -20.23
N ASP A 112 7.57 -32.25 -20.12
CA ASP A 112 6.61 -32.50 -21.21
C ASP A 112 7.25 -33.10 -22.48
N THR A 113 8.22 -34.01 -22.29
CA THR A 113 8.95 -34.65 -23.39
C THR A 113 8.21 -35.84 -24.00
N GLY A 114 7.11 -36.27 -23.37
CA GLY A 114 6.37 -37.50 -23.69
C GLY A 114 7.20 -38.76 -23.43
N LEU A 115 6.54 -39.90 -23.15
CA LEU A 115 7.23 -41.18 -22.92
C LEU A 115 7.17 -42.14 -24.13
N GLY A 116 6.64 -41.69 -25.27
CA GLY A 116 6.42 -42.54 -26.45
C GLY A 116 5.12 -43.34 -26.43
N ARG A 117 4.28 -43.16 -25.40
CA ARG A 117 2.92 -43.70 -25.31
C ARG A 117 1.95 -42.61 -24.86
N LEU A 118 0.73 -42.61 -25.41
CA LEU A 118 -0.33 -41.69 -25.01
C LEU A 118 -0.75 -41.96 -23.56
N GLY A 119 -1.14 -40.89 -22.85
CA GLY A 119 -1.63 -40.97 -21.46
C GLY A 119 -0.57 -40.73 -20.40
N PHE A 120 0.66 -40.37 -20.75
CA PHE A 120 1.75 -40.12 -19.79
C PHE A 120 2.34 -38.73 -19.95
N TYR A 121 2.62 -38.08 -18.82
CA TYR A 121 3.46 -36.90 -18.77
C TYR A 121 4.91 -37.34 -18.60
N GLY A 122 5.76 -37.01 -19.57
CA GLY A 122 7.16 -37.43 -19.60
C GLY A 122 8.11 -36.36 -19.10
N VAL A 123 9.10 -36.79 -18.33
CA VAL A 123 10.22 -35.99 -17.87
C VAL A 123 11.52 -36.67 -18.27
N ASN A 124 12.41 -35.90 -18.86
CA ASN A 124 13.68 -36.39 -19.36
C ASN A 124 14.81 -35.75 -18.56
N VAL A 125 15.56 -36.57 -17.82
CA VAL A 125 16.75 -36.13 -17.08
C VAL A 125 17.94 -36.20 -18.01
N VAL A 126 18.67 -35.11 -18.16
CA VAL A 126 19.84 -34.97 -19.03
C VAL A 126 21.10 -34.96 -18.18
N PHE A 127 22.02 -35.88 -18.47
CA PHE A 127 23.31 -35.95 -17.80
C PHE A 127 24.31 -34.99 -18.48
N PRO A 128 25.39 -34.56 -17.78
CA PRO A 128 26.45 -33.72 -18.35
C PRO A 128 27.05 -34.33 -19.62
N GLU A 129 27.71 -33.54 -20.47
CA GLU A 129 28.13 -33.95 -21.84
C GLU A 129 28.95 -35.24 -21.93
N LEU A 130 29.68 -35.61 -20.88
CA LEU A 130 30.45 -36.86 -20.82
C LEU A 130 29.59 -38.10 -20.53
N GLY A 131 28.31 -37.93 -20.21
CA GLY A 131 27.42 -38.99 -19.75
C GLY A 131 27.81 -39.51 -18.36
N VAL A 132 27.03 -40.47 -17.88
CA VAL A 132 27.37 -41.26 -16.69
C VAL A 132 27.70 -42.68 -17.14
N ASP A 133 28.93 -43.11 -16.90
CA ASP A 133 29.35 -44.48 -17.17
C ASP A 133 29.03 -45.38 -15.98
N ILE A 134 28.23 -46.42 -16.22
CA ILE A 134 27.89 -47.44 -15.22
C ILE A 134 28.67 -48.71 -15.56
N GLY A 135 29.64 -49.06 -14.71
CA GLY A 135 30.45 -50.27 -14.85
C GLY A 135 29.71 -51.57 -14.53
N ASN A 136 30.32 -52.69 -14.91
CA ASN A 136 29.79 -54.02 -14.61
C ASN A 136 29.74 -54.27 -13.09
N GLY A 137 28.55 -54.54 -12.56
CA GLY A 137 28.32 -54.73 -11.13
C GLY A 137 28.19 -53.43 -10.33
N GLU A 138 28.32 -52.27 -10.99
CA GLU A 138 28.04 -50.97 -10.40
C GLU A 138 26.57 -50.58 -10.58
N SER A 139 26.12 -49.64 -9.76
CA SER A 139 24.77 -49.10 -9.85
C SER A 139 24.77 -47.59 -9.66
N TYR A 140 23.94 -46.90 -10.43
CA TYR A 140 23.73 -45.47 -10.33
C TYR A 140 22.39 -45.17 -9.67
N ASN A 141 22.38 -44.27 -8.68
CA ASN A 141 21.18 -43.88 -7.95
C ASN A 141 20.70 -42.51 -8.42
N LEU A 142 19.73 -42.50 -9.34
CA LEU A 142 19.10 -41.30 -9.83
C LEU A 142 17.90 -40.96 -8.94
N THR A 143 17.83 -39.73 -8.44
CA THR A 143 16.64 -39.23 -7.73
C THR A 143 15.98 -38.13 -8.54
N VAL A 144 14.66 -38.25 -8.72
CA VAL A 144 13.81 -37.26 -9.39
C VAL A 144 12.71 -36.84 -8.42
N ILE A 145 12.55 -35.54 -8.24
CA ILE A 145 11.57 -34.96 -7.32
C ILE A 145 10.56 -34.15 -8.11
N PHE A 146 9.30 -34.51 -7.94
CA PHE A 146 8.16 -33.78 -8.47
C PHE A 146 7.42 -33.08 -7.32
N VAL A 147 7.06 -31.83 -7.54
CA VAL A 147 6.32 -31.01 -6.59
C VAL A 147 4.97 -30.69 -7.20
N PHE A 148 3.91 -31.13 -6.55
CA PHE A 148 2.54 -30.95 -7.01
C PHE A 148 1.71 -30.12 -6.04
N SER A 149 0.78 -29.36 -6.60
CA SER A 149 -0.30 -28.69 -5.89
C SER A 149 -1.67 -29.27 -6.29
N ASN A 150 -2.69 -29.01 -5.48
CA ASN A 150 -4.08 -29.39 -5.77
C ASN A 150 -4.31 -30.90 -5.94
N LEU A 151 -3.43 -31.75 -5.37
CA LEU A 151 -3.63 -33.19 -5.25
C LEU A 151 -4.35 -33.59 -3.96
N VAL A 152 -4.47 -32.66 -3.01
CA VAL A 152 -5.21 -32.86 -1.76
C VAL A 152 -6.48 -32.03 -1.79
N SER A 153 -7.61 -32.65 -1.51
CA SER A 153 -8.93 -32.02 -1.43
C SER A 153 -9.60 -32.29 -0.08
N SER A 154 -10.46 -31.38 0.38
CA SER A 154 -11.25 -31.57 1.60
C SER A 154 -12.66 -32.03 1.26
N GLU A 155 -13.12 -33.14 1.86
CA GLU A 155 -14.52 -33.57 1.76
C GLU A 155 -15.37 -32.99 2.90
N THR A 156 -14.80 -32.94 4.10
CA THR A 156 -15.42 -32.37 5.30
C THR A 156 -14.37 -31.62 6.12
N ALA A 157 -14.78 -30.98 7.20
CA ALA A 157 -13.88 -30.27 8.13
C ALA A 157 -12.77 -31.16 8.74
N THR A 158 -12.90 -32.49 8.65
CA THR A 158 -11.91 -33.43 9.20
C THR A 158 -11.42 -34.49 8.22
N LEU A 159 -12.08 -34.67 7.07
CA LEU A 159 -11.74 -35.72 6.11
C LEU A 159 -11.13 -35.10 4.85
N LEU A 160 -9.91 -35.51 4.52
CA LEU A 160 -9.18 -35.09 3.33
C LEU A 160 -8.88 -36.29 2.45
N ASN A 161 -8.82 -36.05 1.15
CA ASN A 161 -8.42 -37.02 0.15
C ASN A 161 -7.14 -36.56 -0.54
N LEU A 162 -6.24 -37.50 -0.80
CA LEU A 162 -5.10 -37.37 -1.67
C LEU A 162 -5.39 -38.18 -2.95
N ASP A 163 -5.28 -37.54 -4.12
CA ASP A 163 -5.26 -38.20 -5.43
C ASP A 163 -3.84 -38.10 -6.01
N PHE A 164 -3.21 -39.24 -6.30
CA PHE A 164 -1.80 -39.31 -6.64
C PHE A 164 -1.47 -40.51 -7.54
N PRO A 165 -0.40 -40.45 -8.33
CA PRO A 165 0.08 -41.61 -9.08
C PRO A 165 0.67 -42.63 -8.11
N MET A 166 0.15 -43.86 -8.09
CA MET A 166 0.63 -44.90 -7.16
C MET A 166 2.06 -45.38 -7.48
N TYR A 167 2.41 -45.36 -8.76
CA TYR A 167 3.71 -45.80 -9.26
C TYR A 167 4.21 -44.79 -10.30
N PRO A 168 5.54 -44.63 -10.44
CA PRO A 168 6.09 -43.89 -11.56
C PRO A 168 5.89 -44.66 -12.86
N SER A 169 5.71 -43.91 -13.95
CA SER A 169 5.61 -44.45 -15.30
C SER A 169 7.01 -44.51 -15.92
N LEU A 170 7.55 -45.71 -16.06
CA LEU A 170 8.87 -45.96 -16.64
C LEU A 170 8.77 -46.48 -18.07
N THR A 171 9.73 -46.15 -18.94
CA THR A 171 9.80 -46.71 -20.31
C THR A 171 10.24 -48.18 -20.34
N GLN A 172 10.65 -48.73 -19.20
CA GLN A 172 11.20 -50.06 -19.02
C GLN A 172 10.70 -50.69 -17.71
N ASN A 173 10.76 -52.02 -17.64
CA ASN A 173 10.35 -52.74 -16.43
C ASN A 173 11.31 -52.46 -15.27
N ALA A 174 10.78 -52.42 -14.05
CA ALA A 174 11.57 -52.41 -12.82
C ALA A 174 11.33 -53.68 -12.00
N SER A 175 12.37 -54.23 -11.38
CA SER A 175 12.24 -55.50 -10.64
C SER A 175 11.38 -55.36 -9.38
N VAL A 176 11.52 -54.24 -8.66
CA VAL A 176 10.75 -53.94 -7.44
C VAL A 176 10.45 -52.45 -7.37
N CYS A 177 9.21 -52.10 -7.00
CA CYS A 177 8.81 -50.74 -6.66
C CYS A 177 8.30 -50.70 -5.21
N ASN A 178 9.01 -49.99 -4.35
CA ASN A 178 8.61 -49.77 -2.96
C ASN A 178 7.92 -48.43 -2.84
N VAL A 179 6.60 -48.45 -2.62
CA VAL A 179 5.80 -47.24 -2.42
C VAL A 179 5.75 -46.92 -0.92
N THR A 180 6.01 -45.66 -0.59
CA THR A 180 5.91 -45.13 0.77
C THR A 180 5.12 -43.83 0.74
N VAL A 181 3.96 -43.78 1.40
CA VAL A 181 3.20 -42.53 1.59
C VAL A 181 3.40 -42.05 3.03
N ILE A 182 3.82 -40.80 3.19
CA ILE A 182 4.05 -40.14 4.48
C ILE A 182 2.97 -39.08 4.66
N LEU A 183 2.06 -39.33 5.61
CA LEU A 183 0.99 -38.41 5.97
C LEU A 183 1.52 -37.25 6.83
N PRO A 184 0.82 -36.09 6.86
CA PRO A 184 1.16 -35.00 7.76
C PRO A 184 1.15 -35.43 9.23
N PRO A 185 1.88 -34.74 10.12
CA PRO A 185 1.83 -35.01 11.55
C PRO A 185 0.40 -34.96 12.09
N LYS A 186 0.02 -35.93 12.92
CA LYS A 186 -1.30 -36.10 13.55
C LYS A 186 -2.44 -36.46 12.60
N ALA A 187 -2.15 -36.70 11.32
CA ALA A 187 -3.14 -37.25 10.39
C ALA A 187 -3.28 -38.77 10.58
N ASN A 188 -4.50 -39.27 10.45
CA ASN A 188 -4.80 -40.70 10.54
C ASN A 188 -5.40 -41.23 9.24
N PHE A 189 -4.78 -42.25 8.66
CA PHE A 189 -5.31 -43.03 7.55
C PHE A 189 -6.72 -43.56 7.83
N THR A 190 -7.60 -43.50 6.82
CA THR A 190 -8.99 -43.98 6.94
C THR A 190 -9.32 -45.01 5.87
N ASP A 191 -9.11 -44.69 4.59
CA ASP A 191 -9.46 -45.58 3.48
C ASP A 191 -8.55 -45.32 2.26
N SER A 192 -8.57 -46.24 1.30
CA SER A 192 -7.85 -46.09 0.04
C SER A 192 -8.46 -46.92 -1.08
N THR A 193 -8.10 -46.63 -2.33
CA THR A 193 -8.48 -47.45 -3.49
C THR A 193 -8.04 -48.92 -3.36
N PHE A 194 -6.97 -49.20 -2.60
CA PHE A 194 -6.40 -50.53 -2.46
C PHE A 194 -7.08 -51.40 -1.41
N HIS A 195 -7.79 -50.79 -0.46
CA HIS A 195 -8.58 -51.53 0.52
C HIS A 195 -9.70 -52.34 -0.15
N GLY A 196 -10.40 -51.73 -1.12
CA GLY A 196 -11.39 -52.43 -1.96
C GLY A 196 -10.80 -53.53 -2.86
N LYS A 197 -9.47 -53.52 -3.10
CA LYS A 197 -8.74 -54.54 -3.88
C LYS A 197 -8.09 -55.62 -2.99
N GLY A 198 -8.21 -55.53 -1.67
CA GLY A 198 -7.54 -56.42 -0.71
C GLY A 198 -6.01 -56.30 -0.70
N LEU A 199 -5.48 -55.13 -1.10
CA LEU A 199 -4.06 -54.83 -1.25
C LEU A 199 -3.60 -53.76 -0.25
N ASP A 200 -4.00 -53.94 1.02
CA ASP A 200 -3.83 -52.94 2.07
C ASP A 200 -2.38 -52.49 2.26
N PHE A 201 -2.23 -51.23 2.67
CA PHE A 201 -0.96 -50.66 3.08
C PHE A 201 -0.49 -51.24 4.41
N ASN A 202 0.81 -51.52 4.52
CA ASN A 202 1.42 -51.77 5.82
C ASN A 202 1.64 -50.43 6.53
N ILE A 203 0.87 -50.19 7.59
CA ILE A 203 0.88 -48.94 8.34
C ILE A 203 1.91 -49.01 9.46
N THR A 204 2.83 -48.06 9.46
CA THR A 204 3.82 -47.83 10.52
C THR A 204 3.74 -46.39 11.00
N THR A 205 4.23 -46.09 12.18
CA THR A 205 4.29 -44.72 12.71
C THR A 205 5.75 -44.31 12.90
N LEU A 206 6.07 -43.08 12.50
CA LEU A 206 7.38 -42.47 12.71
C LEU A 206 7.17 -41.08 13.30
N GLY A 207 7.48 -40.94 14.59
CA GLY A 207 7.11 -39.74 15.36
C GLY A 207 5.59 -39.56 15.34
N ASP A 208 5.13 -38.35 14.99
CA ASP A 208 3.72 -37.99 14.92
C ASP A 208 3.08 -38.29 13.56
N SER A 209 3.81 -38.88 12.60
CA SER A 209 3.33 -39.12 11.23
C SER A 209 3.08 -40.61 10.97
N GLN A 210 1.99 -40.93 10.27
CA GLN A 210 1.74 -42.28 9.76
C GLN A 210 2.46 -42.48 8.41
N ILE A 211 3.08 -43.65 8.26
CA ILE A 211 3.80 -44.09 7.07
C ILE A 211 3.13 -45.35 6.53
N LEU A 212 2.62 -45.25 5.32
CA LEU A 212 1.93 -46.32 4.60
C LEU A 212 2.90 -46.93 3.59
N LYS A 213 3.16 -48.23 3.68
CA LYS A 213 4.11 -48.93 2.79
C LYS A 213 3.41 -49.96 1.93
N HIS A 214 3.71 -49.97 0.64
CA HIS A 214 3.18 -50.94 -0.30
C HIS A 214 4.26 -51.38 -1.31
N PRO A 215 4.85 -52.58 -1.14
CA PRO A 215 5.82 -53.11 -2.10
C PRO A 215 5.10 -53.79 -3.27
N LYS A 216 5.44 -53.40 -4.50
CA LYS A 216 5.04 -54.08 -5.74
C LYS A 216 6.22 -54.86 -6.31
N ARG A 217 6.02 -56.17 -6.49
CA ARG A 217 6.96 -57.04 -7.19
C ARG A 217 6.72 -56.87 -8.68
N SER A 218 7.77 -56.54 -9.45
CA SER A 218 7.72 -56.27 -10.88
C SER A 218 6.79 -55.10 -11.24
N LEU A 219 7.37 -53.97 -11.60
CA LEU A 219 6.65 -52.85 -12.20
C LEU A 219 6.79 -52.95 -13.71
N GLU A 220 5.66 -53.02 -14.42
CA GLU A 220 5.67 -53.09 -15.88
C GLU A 220 6.01 -51.72 -16.49
N SER A 221 6.62 -51.72 -17.68
CA SER A 221 6.80 -50.49 -18.45
C SER A 221 5.46 -49.81 -18.73
N PHE A 222 5.41 -48.49 -18.61
CA PHE A 222 4.22 -47.68 -18.82
C PHE A 222 3.05 -48.05 -17.90
N GLU A 223 3.34 -48.33 -16.64
CA GLU A 223 2.30 -48.49 -15.61
C GLU A 223 1.47 -47.20 -15.47
N TYR A 224 0.16 -47.34 -15.61
CA TYR A 224 -0.83 -46.27 -15.43
C TYR A 224 -1.78 -46.68 -14.29
N GLU A 225 -1.48 -46.26 -13.07
CA GLU A 225 -2.30 -46.58 -11.89
C GLU A 225 -2.50 -45.32 -11.03
N PRO A 226 -3.55 -44.52 -11.30
CA PRO A 226 -3.97 -43.46 -10.39
C PRO A 226 -4.58 -44.06 -9.13
N ALA A 227 -4.29 -43.47 -7.98
CA ALA A 227 -4.79 -43.92 -6.69
C ALA A 227 -5.25 -42.76 -5.82
N TRP A 228 -6.18 -43.07 -4.93
CA TRP A 228 -6.65 -42.16 -3.90
C TRP A 228 -6.53 -42.76 -2.50
N LEU A 229 -6.37 -41.87 -1.55
CA LEU A 229 -6.17 -42.14 -0.13
C LEU A 229 -6.97 -41.11 0.67
N SER A 230 -7.70 -41.55 1.68
CA SER A 230 -8.40 -40.66 2.61
C SER A 230 -7.75 -40.69 3.99
N PHE A 231 -7.62 -39.52 4.61
CA PHE A 231 -7.08 -39.38 5.97
C PHE A 231 -7.82 -38.30 6.76
N ASN A 232 -7.88 -38.51 8.08
CA ASN A 232 -8.50 -37.59 9.01
C ASN A 232 -7.48 -36.58 9.54
N MET A 233 -7.77 -35.29 9.35
CA MET A 233 -7.04 -34.17 9.91
C MET A 233 -7.96 -32.95 10.02
N SER A 234 -7.88 -32.19 11.11
CA SER A 234 -8.67 -30.97 11.26
C SER A 234 -8.27 -29.91 10.23
N ALA A 235 -9.24 -29.38 9.48
CA ALA A 235 -9.03 -28.32 8.50
C ALA A 235 -8.45 -27.03 9.12
N LEU A 236 -8.70 -26.76 10.41
CA LEU A 236 -8.09 -25.64 11.13
C LEU A 236 -6.59 -25.85 11.38
N ALA A 237 -6.16 -27.11 11.52
CA ALA A 237 -4.75 -27.45 11.69
C ALA A 237 -4.02 -27.60 10.35
N PHE A 238 -4.75 -27.91 9.28
CA PHE A 238 -4.23 -28.11 7.93
C PHE A 238 -5.08 -27.37 6.89
N PRO A 239 -4.98 -26.03 6.84
CA PRO A 239 -5.70 -25.26 5.84
C PRO A 239 -5.10 -25.49 4.45
N ILE A 240 -5.97 -25.69 3.46
CA ILE A 240 -5.59 -25.84 2.04
C ILE A 240 -5.79 -24.47 1.38
N ILE A 241 -4.71 -23.73 1.22
CA ILE A 241 -4.75 -22.35 0.72
C ILE A 241 -3.88 -22.26 -0.53
N GLU A 242 -4.45 -21.73 -1.60
CA GLU A 242 -3.74 -21.41 -2.82
C GLU A 242 -3.27 -19.95 -2.78
N PHE A 243 -1.98 -19.72 -2.98
CA PHE A 243 -1.40 -18.38 -3.04
C PHE A 243 -1.29 -17.93 -4.49
N ASN A 244 -2.35 -17.28 -4.98
CA ASN A 244 -2.51 -16.85 -6.37
C ASN A 244 -1.50 -15.78 -6.79
N GLU A 245 -1.29 -14.78 -5.93
CA GLU A 245 -0.35 -13.71 -6.22
C GLU A 245 0.28 -13.22 -4.93
N VAL A 246 1.61 -13.09 -4.94
CA VAL A 246 2.37 -12.43 -3.89
C VAL A 246 3.13 -11.27 -4.52
N LYS A 247 2.85 -10.05 -4.05
CA LYS A 247 3.62 -8.86 -4.41
C LYS A 247 4.48 -8.45 -3.23
N ARG A 248 5.79 -8.55 -3.38
CA ARG A 248 6.77 -8.17 -2.37
C ARG A 248 7.44 -6.87 -2.78
N GLU A 249 7.22 -5.83 -1.99
CA GLU A 249 7.89 -4.56 -2.13
C GLU A 249 9.02 -4.48 -1.11
N ILE A 250 10.24 -4.25 -1.58
CA ILE A 250 11.44 -4.05 -0.75
C ILE A 250 11.89 -2.62 -0.98
N ILE A 251 11.81 -1.77 0.04
CA ILE A 251 12.14 -0.35 -0.05
C ILE A 251 13.38 -0.11 0.82
N LEU A 252 14.46 0.27 0.15
CA LEU A 252 15.69 0.74 0.80
C LEU A 252 15.53 2.24 1.09
N ASP A 253 15.53 2.63 2.36
CA ASP A 253 15.48 4.04 2.71
C ASP A 253 16.88 4.70 2.63
N GLN A 254 16.90 6.03 2.76
CA GLN A 254 18.15 6.82 2.77
C GLN A 254 18.84 6.85 4.15
N TRP A 255 18.18 6.33 5.18
CA TRP A 255 18.57 6.44 6.58
C TRP A 255 19.12 5.12 7.15
N GLY A 256 19.24 4.08 6.31
CA GLY A 256 19.79 2.78 6.69
C GLY A 256 18.75 1.84 7.30
N SER A 257 17.52 1.82 6.78
CA SER A 257 16.50 0.83 7.11
C SER A 257 15.86 0.23 5.85
N ILE A 258 15.45 -1.03 5.96
CA ILE A 258 14.83 -1.77 4.87
C ILE A 258 13.39 -2.08 5.27
N HIS A 259 12.46 -1.53 4.50
CA HIS A 259 11.04 -1.76 4.69
C HIS A 259 10.55 -2.81 3.70
N ILE A 260 9.82 -3.80 4.18
CA ILE A 260 9.24 -4.84 3.34
C ILE A 260 7.73 -4.83 3.51
N SER A 261 7.01 -4.88 2.39
CA SER A 261 5.57 -5.08 2.34
C SER A 261 5.23 -6.23 1.40
N ASN A 262 4.59 -7.27 1.92
CA ASN A 262 4.06 -8.37 1.15
C ASN A 262 2.54 -8.21 1.03
N SER A 263 2.02 -8.15 -0.18
CA SER A 263 0.59 -8.30 -0.47
C SER A 263 0.34 -9.75 -0.90
N TYR A 264 -0.61 -10.40 -0.23
CA TYR A 264 -1.02 -11.77 -0.52
C TYR A 264 -2.43 -11.77 -1.07
N SER A 265 -2.62 -12.42 -2.22
CA SER A 265 -3.93 -12.79 -2.76
C SER A 265 -4.08 -14.30 -2.63
N ILE A 266 -4.99 -14.74 -1.77
CA ILE A 266 -5.15 -16.16 -1.43
C ILE A 266 -6.55 -16.66 -1.77
N THR A 267 -6.67 -17.93 -2.15
CA THR A 267 -7.96 -18.62 -2.30
C THR A 267 -8.01 -19.82 -1.37
N ASN A 268 -9.13 -19.97 -0.65
CA ASN A 268 -9.35 -21.16 0.15
C ASN A 268 -9.77 -22.33 -0.76
N ARG A 269 -9.02 -23.42 -0.77
CA ARG A 269 -9.34 -24.66 -1.52
C ARG A 269 -9.79 -25.80 -0.62
N GLY A 270 -9.86 -25.55 0.69
CA GLY A 270 -10.30 -26.51 1.69
C GLY A 270 -11.65 -26.13 2.29
N TYR A 271 -11.87 -26.59 3.52
CA TYR A 271 -13.01 -26.18 4.34
C TYR A 271 -12.87 -24.74 4.83
N ASP A 272 -13.95 -24.15 5.35
CA ASP A 272 -13.98 -22.81 5.94
C ASP A 272 -12.84 -22.54 6.94
N ILE A 273 -12.14 -21.41 6.76
CA ILE A 273 -11.03 -20.98 7.63
C ILE A 273 -11.23 -19.57 8.16
N SER A 274 -10.60 -19.26 9.29
CA SER A 274 -10.59 -17.93 9.91
C SER A 274 -9.19 -17.34 10.09
N ASN A 275 -8.15 -18.10 9.76
CA ASN A 275 -6.78 -17.64 9.90
C ASN A 275 -5.84 -18.30 8.88
N VAL A 276 -4.74 -17.61 8.60
CA VAL A 276 -3.68 -18.07 7.69
C VAL A 276 -2.33 -17.83 8.34
N LYS A 277 -1.41 -18.77 8.18
CA LYS A 277 -0.03 -18.64 8.67
C LYS A 277 0.89 -18.22 7.55
N VAL A 278 1.67 -17.17 7.76
CA VAL A 278 2.72 -16.73 6.83
C VAL A 278 4.05 -16.55 7.56
N GLY A 279 5.14 -16.94 6.91
CA GLY A 279 6.50 -16.75 7.45
C GLY A 279 7.08 -15.38 7.10
N PHE A 280 8.10 -14.98 7.84
CA PHE A 280 8.88 -13.77 7.56
C PHE A 280 10.37 -13.98 7.94
N PRO A 281 11.29 -13.13 7.45
CA PRO A 281 12.73 -13.27 7.69
C PRO A 281 13.13 -13.11 9.16
N GLU A 282 14.21 -13.78 9.56
CA GLU A 282 14.78 -13.65 10.90
C GLU A 282 15.36 -12.25 11.15
N GLY A 283 15.02 -11.65 12.29
CA GLY A 283 15.42 -10.27 12.65
C GLY A 283 14.42 -9.21 12.21
N ALA A 284 13.27 -9.60 11.64
CA ALA A 284 12.19 -8.67 11.34
C ALA A 284 11.54 -8.10 12.61
N HIS A 285 11.24 -6.80 12.58
CA HIS A 285 10.56 -6.06 13.65
C HIS A 285 9.50 -5.13 13.08
N ASP A 286 8.73 -4.47 13.94
CA ASP A 286 7.63 -3.57 13.56
C ASP A 286 6.61 -4.21 12.62
N LEU A 287 6.27 -5.48 12.87
CA LEU A 287 5.30 -6.20 12.05
C LEU A 287 3.94 -5.50 12.13
N ALA A 288 3.28 -5.32 11.00
CA ALA A 288 1.89 -4.88 10.91
C ALA A 288 1.16 -5.72 9.86
N VAL A 289 -0.09 -6.07 10.16
CA VAL A 289 -0.96 -6.82 9.26
C VAL A 289 -2.22 -6.00 9.05
N ARG A 290 -2.61 -5.83 7.79
CA ARG A 290 -3.78 -5.08 7.38
C ARG A 290 -4.48 -5.78 6.22
N ASP A 291 -5.77 -5.53 6.06
CA ASP A 291 -6.52 -5.82 4.85
C ASP A 291 -6.94 -4.51 4.16
N GLU A 292 -7.85 -4.60 3.20
CA GLU A 292 -8.39 -3.43 2.49
C GLU A 292 -9.19 -2.49 3.41
N MET A 293 -9.67 -2.97 4.57
CA MET A 293 -10.45 -2.20 5.54
C MET A 293 -9.60 -1.61 6.69
N GLY A 294 -8.37 -2.08 6.88
CA GLY A 294 -7.43 -1.57 7.87
C GLY A 294 -6.71 -2.67 8.64
N SER A 295 -6.22 -2.37 9.84
CA SER A 295 -5.48 -3.35 10.65
C SER A 295 -6.36 -4.54 11.07
N ILE A 296 -5.79 -5.74 11.03
CA ILE A 296 -6.44 -7.00 11.44
C ILE A 296 -5.67 -7.70 12.56
N GLY A 297 -6.34 -8.64 13.23
CA GLY A 297 -5.76 -9.41 14.31
C GLY A 297 -4.60 -10.27 13.82
N LYS A 298 -3.55 -10.39 14.65
CA LYS A 298 -2.41 -11.26 14.38
C LYS A 298 -1.89 -11.91 15.66
N LEU A 299 -1.30 -13.09 15.53
CA LEU A 299 -0.51 -13.75 16.55
C LEU A 299 0.87 -14.10 15.98
N THR A 300 1.93 -13.64 16.61
CA THR A 300 3.31 -13.88 16.15
C THR A 300 3.96 -14.92 17.05
N GLU A 301 4.47 -15.99 16.42
CA GLU A 301 5.21 -17.08 17.07
C GLU A 301 6.52 -17.29 16.30
N LYS A 302 7.65 -16.91 16.91
CA LYS A 302 8.98 -16.93 16.27
C LYS A 302 8.94 -16.15 14.93
N GLU A 303 9.38 -16.76 13.84
CA GLU A 303 9.40 -16.20 12.48
C GLU A 303 8.10 -16.46 11.68
N THR A 304 7.00 -16.81 12.36
CA THR A 304 5.69 -17.05 11.75
C THR A 304 4.64 -16.12 12.33
N VAL A 305 3.76 -15.60 11.49
CA VAL A 305 2.60 -14.83 11.91
C VAL A 305 1.31 -15.52 11.46
N THR A 306 0.44 -15.78 12.42
CA THR A 306 -0.94 -16.20 12.17
C THR A 306 -1.78 -14.95 12.02
N VAL A 307 -2.35 -14.77 10.83
CA VAL A 307 -3.23 -13.66 10.44
C VAL A 307 -4.66 -14.11 10.62
N TYR A 308 -5.46 -13.38 11.41
CA TYR A 308 -6.89 -13.66 11.56
C TYR A 308 -7.68 -12.85 10.53
N ILE A 309 -8.39 -13.57 9.66
CA ILE A 309 -9.27 -12.99 8.64
C ILE A 309 -10.49 -12.40 9.34
N ARG A 310 -11.01 -11.25 8.88
CA ARG A 310 -12.17 -10.59 9.52
C ARG A 310 -13.42 -11.45 9.47
N GLU A 311 -13.67 -12.03 8.30
CA GLU A 311 -14.79 -12.91 8.03
C GLU A 311 -14.26 -14.31 7.75
N THR A 312 -15.08 -15.32 7.99
CA THR A 312 -14.73 -16.69 7.65
C THR A 312 -14.58 -16.79 6.13
N LEU A 313 -13.42 -17.26 5.67
CA LEU A 313 -13.15 -17.45 4.26
C LEU A 313 -13.69 -18.82 3.84
N HIS A 314 -14.78 -18.82 3.08
CA HIS A 314 -15.42 -20.04 2.61
C HIS A 314 -14.63 -20.70 1.48
N THR A 315 -14.98 -21.95 1.16
CA THR A 315 -14.38 -22.67 0.03
C THR A 315 -14.52 -21.87 -1.27
N ASP A 316 -13.43 -21.80 -2.04
CA ASP A 316 -13.26 -21.06 -3.29
C ASP A 316 -13.39 -19.52 -3.18
N GLU A 317 -13.53 -18.97 -1.99
CA GLU A 317 -13.44 -17.53 -1.78
C GLU A 317 -12.00 -17.04 -1.77
N THR A 318 -11.83 -15.79 -2.19
CA THR A 318 -10.51 -15.16 -2.34
C THR A 318 -10.42 -13.93 -1.45
N GLU A 319 -9.31 -13.80 -0.73
CA GLU A 319 -9.06 -12.70 0.19
C GLU A 319 -7.69 -12.06 -0.07
N LYS A 320 -7.58 -10.77 0.26
CA LYS A 320 -6.33 -10.02 0.17
C LYS A 320 -5.95 -9.42 1.51
N PHE A 321 -4.71 -9.66 1.92
CA PHE A 321 -4.12 -9.02 3.08
C PHE A 321 -2.67 -8.62 2.82
N PHE A 322 -2.17 -7.74 3.68
CA PHE A 322 -0.84 -7.16 3.57
C PHE A 322 -0.08 -7.36 4.89
N LEU A 323 1.16 -7.80 4.77
CA LEU A 323 2.11 -7.92 5.87
C LEU A 323 3.26 -6.96 5.63
N SER A 324 3.47 -6.01 6.53
CA SER A 324 4.61 -5.08 6.47
C SER A 324 5.51 -5.24 7.69
N TYR A 325 6.82 -5.14 7.50
CA TYR A 325 7.82 -5.25 8.56
C TYR A 325 9.13 -4.56 8.15
N ARG A 326 10.05 -4.41 9.12
CA ARG A 326 11.38 -3.85 8.91
C ARG A 326 12.44 -4.88 9.21
N ILE A 327 13.56 -4.85 8.48
CA ILE A 327 14.73 -5.69 8.73
C ILE A 327 15.99 -4.82 8.89
N PRO A 328 16.99 -5.30 9.66
CA PRO A 328 18.21 -4.52 9.94
C PRO A 328 19.10 -4.39 8.69
N TRP A 329 19.46 -3.16 8.34
CA TRP A 329 20.29 -2.85 7.16
C TRP A 329 21.65 -3.54 7.16
N GLU A 330 22.36 -3.50 8.28
CA GLU A 330 23.74 -4.00 8.42
C GLU A 330 23.90 -5.48 8.08
N LYS A 331 22.82 -6.26 8.20
CA LYS A 331 22.82 -7.70 7.90
C LYS A 331 22.75 -7.99 6.39
N TYR A 332 22.11 -7.13 5.62
CA TYR A 332 21.74 -7.41 4.22
C TYR A 332 22.41 -6.48 3.21
N VAL A 333 22.87 -5.31 3.63
CA VAL A 333 23.55 -4.36 2.74
C VAL A 333 25.01 -4.21 3.14
N SER A 334 25.88 -4.52 2.18
CA SER A 334 27.33 -4.36 2.32
C SER A 334 27.85 -3.28 1.37
N GLN A 335 28.86 -2.54 1.80
CA GLN A 335 29.52 -1.54 0.97
C GLN A 335 30.79 -2.15 0.38
N HIS A 336 30.87 -2.25 -0.96
CA HIS A 336 32.04 -2.81 -1.63
C HIS A 336 33.09 -1.71 -1.92
N ASN A 337 32.64 -0.53 -2.34
CA ASN A 337 33.46 0.65 -2.62
C ASN A 337 32.76 1.92 -2.12
N ARG A 338 33.42 3.09 -2.18
CA ARG A 338 32.83 4.39 -1.78
C ARG A 338 31.52 4.75 -2.51
N LEU A 339 31.25 4.13 -3.66
CA LEU A 339 30.11 4.43 -4.53
C LEU A 339 29.15 3.25 -4.72
N ASN A 340 29.58 2.01 -4.44
CA ASN A 340 28.81 0.81 -4.78
C ASN A 340 28.42 0.04 -3.52
N TYR A 341 27.14 -0.26 -3.44
CA TYR A 341 26.51 -1.03 -2.38
C TYR A 341 25.93 -2.31 -2.98
N ASN A 342 26.00 -3.40 -2.22
CA ASN A 342 25.42 -4.68 -2.57
C ASN A 342 24.34 -5.05 -1.55
N LEU A 343 23.13 -5.32 -2.04
CA LEU A 343 22.03 -5.90 -1.28
C LEU A 343 22.04 -7.41 -1.54
N ASN A 344 22.41 -8.18 -0.52
CA ASN A 344 22.27 -9.63 -0.52
C ASN A 344 20.99 -10.00 0.24
N PHE A 345 20.01 -10.59 -0.45
CA PHE A 345 18.75 -10.97 0.16
C PHE A 345 18.01 -12.05 -0.63
N THR A 346 16.79 -12.40 -0.21
CA THR A 346 15.94 -13.39 -0.89
C THR A 346 14.75 -12.73 -1.56
N PHE A 347 14.37 -13.19 -2.76
CA PHE A 347 13.14 -12.75 -3.42
C PHE A 347 11.91 -13.13 -2.58
N PHE A 348 11.89 -14.34 -2.03
CA PHE A 348 10.90 -14.79 -1.05
C PHE A 348 11.50 -15.91 -0.19
N GLU A 349 11.08 -16.04 1.07
CA GLU A 349 11.59 -17.07 1.98
C GLU A 349 10.55 -17.48 3.01
N ARG A 350 10.82 -18.59 3.72
CA ARG A 350 10.00 -19.09 4.85
C ARG A 350 8.55 -19.40 4.49
N PHE A 351 8.34 -20.21 3.46
CA PHE A 351 7.03 -20.65 3.01
C PHE A 351 7.03 -22.15 2.70
N ASN A 352 5.86 -22.79 2.81
CA ASN A 352 5.68 -24.23 2.62
C ASN A 352 4.69 -24.58 1.49
N TRP A 353 4.32 -23.61 0.67
CA TRP A 353 3.31 -23.72 -0.39
C TRP A 353 3.87 -23.24 -1.74
N THR A 354 3.13 -23.43 -2.83
CA THR A 354 3.49 -22.87 -4.14
C THR A 354 2.89 -21.47 -4.28
N ILE A 355 3.68 -20.53 -4.80
CA ILE A 355 3.21 -19.20 -5.19
C ILE A 355 3.01 -19.17 -6.70
N ARG A 356 1.75 -19.04 -7.16
CA ARG A 356 1.43 -19.05 -8.60
C ARG A 356 2.09 -17.92 -9.35
N LYS A 357 2.10 -16.72 -8.76
CA LYS A 357 2.77 -15.54 -9.30
C LYS A 357 3.44 -14.75 -8.19
N LEU A 358 4.76 -14.65 -8.23
CA LEU A 358 5.55 -13.82 -7.34
C LEU A 358 6.07 -12.61 -8.11
N THR A 359 5.72 -11.41 -7.64
CA THR A 359 6.28 -10.15 -8.17
C THR A 359 7.08 -9.48 -7.08
N VAL A 360 8.36 -9.24 -7.31
CA VAL A 360 9.24 -8.56 -6.35
C VAL A 360 9.68 -7.24 -6.93
N SER A 361 9.39 -6.14 -6.24
CA SER A 361 9.81 -4.80 -6.62
C SER A 361 10.75 -4.24 -5.57
N ILE A 362 11.99 -3.96 -5.97
CA ILE A 362 13.04 -3.40 -5.13
C ILE A 362 13.18 -1.92 -5.47
N THR A 363 12.77 -1.07 -4.54
CA THR A 363 12.89 0.38 -4.67
C THR A 363 14.18 0.82 -3.98
N LEU A 364 15.10 1.39 -4.77
CA LEU A 364 16.41 1.84 -4.29
C LEU A 364 16.30 3.16 -3.52
N PRO A 365 17.33 3.54 -2.73
CA PRO A 365 17.39 4.88 -2.13
C PRO A 365 17.35 5.97 -3.20
N GLN A 366 16.89 7.17 -2.84
CA GLN A 366 16.84 8.26 -3.82
C GLN A 366 18.24 8.67 -4.26
N GLY A 367 18.44 8.86 -5.57
CA GLY A 367 19.74 9.14 -6.16
C GLY A 367 20.63 7.90 -6.33
N ALA A 368 20.13 6.71 -5.98
CA ALA A 368 20.79 5.47 -6.32
C ALA A 368 20.41 5.00 -7.73
N GLU A 369 21.37 4.38 -8.41
CA GLU A 369 21.19 3.83 -9.75
C GLU A 369 21.50 2.34 -9.74
N PHE A 370 20.62 1.55 -10.35
CA PHE A 370 20.82 0.11 -10.51
C PHE A 370 22.02 -0.17 -11.44
N GLN A 371 22.85 -1.14 -11.07
CA GLN A 371 23.97 -1.59 -11.91
C GLN A 371 23.69 -2.96 -12.52
N TYR A 372 23.60 -3.99 -11.68
CA TYR A 372 23.32 -5.36 -12.10
C TYR A 372 22.79 -6.19 -10.93
N SER A 373 22.22 -7.34 -11.25
CA SER A 373 21.76 -8.35 -10.29
C SER A 373 22.21 -9.75 -10.71
N ASN A 374 22.41 -10.62 -9.73
CA ASN A 374 22.79 -12.02 -9.91
C ASN A 374 21.86 -12.90 -9.03
N PRO A 375 21.38 -14.08 -9.50
CA PRO A 375 21.64 -14.70 -10.80
C PRO A 375 20.79 -14.17 -11.96
N LEU A 376 19.71 -13.43 -11.68
CA LEU A 376 18.71 -13.06 -12.66
C LEU A 376 18.78 -11.58 -13.05
N ASN A 377 18.49 -11.31 -14.32
CA ASN A 377 18.27 -9.95 -14.82
C ASN A 377 16.84 -9.49 -14.50
N PRO A 378 16.63 -8.19 -14.26
CA PRO A 378 15.31 -7.67 -13.93
C PRO A 378 14.36 -7.71 -15.11
N HIS A 379 13.07 -7.91 -14.81
CA HIS A 379 11.99 -7.87 -15.80
C HIS A 379 11.72 -6.44 -16.27
N SER A 380 11.75 -5.48 -15.35
CA SER A 380 11.63 -4.05 -15.67
C SER A 380 12.42 -3.19 -14.69
N ILE A 381 12.84 -2.02 -15.17
CA ILE A 381 13.46 -0.97 -14.36
C ILE A 381 12.66 0.31 -14.61
N GLU A 382 11.96 0.78 -13.59
CA GLU A 382 11.22 2.03 -13.63
C GLU A 382 12.05 3.15 -13.02
N LYS A 383 12.29 4.21 -13.80
CA LYS A 383 13.02 5.40 -13.34
C LYS A 383 12.04 6.52 -13.05
N SER A 384 11.84 6.83 -11.78
CA SER A 384 11.21 8.09 -11.35
C SER A 384 12.26 9.21 -11.30
N VAL A 385 11.84 10.46 -11.02
CA VAL A 385 12.72 11.65 -11.06
C VAL A 385 13.99 11.51 -10.20
N PHE A 386 13.90 10.82 -9.06
CA PHE A 386 15.02 10.63 -8.14
C PHE A 386 15.15 9.20 -7.62
N GLN A 387 14.38 8.24 -8.10
CA GLN A 387 14.32 6.90 -7.51
C GLN A 387 14.11 5.84 -8.57
N GLU A 388 14.88 4.77 -8.50
CA GLU A 388 14.74 3.62 -9.39
C GLU A 388 14.08 2.45 -8.66
N THR A 389 13.14 1.79 -9.35
CA THR A 389 12.47 0.58 -8.89
C THR A 389 12.76 -0.55 -9.87
N VAL A 390 13.35 -1.63 -9.36
CA VAL A 390 13.75 -2.81 -10.11
C VAL A 390 12.74 -3.92 -9.83
N SER A 391 12.13 -4.50 -10.87
CA SER A 391 11.06 -5.49 -10.71
C SER A 391 11.41 -6.85 -11.31
N PHE A 392 11.03 -7.91 -10.61
CA PHE A 392 11.21 -9.31 -10.99
C PHE A 392 9.86 -10.04 -10.93
N ALA A 393 9.64 -10.99 -11.83
CA ALA A 393 8.43 -11.78 -11.89
C ALA A 393 8.76 -13.26 -12.05
N PHE A 394 8.12 -14.09 -11.23
CA PHE A 394 8.28 -15.55 -11.20
C PHE A 394 6.91 -16.21 -11.19
N PHE A 395 6.85 -17.45 -11.69
CA PHE A 395 5.62 -18.23 -11.78
C PHE A 395 5.84 -19.61 -11.17
N ASN A 396 4.83 -20.12 -10.45
CA ASN A 396 4.85 -21.42 -9.77
C ASN A 396 6.07 -21.62 -8.84
N VAL A 397 6.43 -20.59 -8.07
CA VAL A 397 7.58 -20.63 -7.18
C VAL A 397 7.33 -21.59 -6.02
N THR A 398 8.24 -22.54 -5.83
CA THR A 398 8.18 -23.52 -4.73
C THR A 398 9.28 -23.30 -3.69
N PRO A 399 9.16 -23.87 -2.47
CA PRO A 399 10.20 -23.77 -1.44
C PRO A 399 11.53 -24.45 -1.81
N PHE A 400 11.59 -25.15 -2.95
CA PHE A 400 12.78 -25.85 -3.43
C PHE A 400 13.62 -25.01 -4.38
N GLU A 401 13.11 -23.89 -4.88
CA GLU A 401 13.87 -22.97 -5.73
C GLU A 401 14.84 -22.13 -4.90
N ASP A 402 16.04 -21.89 -5.44
CA ASP A 402 16.96 -20.92 -4.87
C ASP A 402 16.54 -19.50 -5.27
N LEU A 403 16.03 -18.76 -4.28
CA LEU A 403 15.54 -17.39 -4.44
C LEU A 403 16.52 -16.36 -3.87
N ASN A 404 17.76 -16.74 -3.56
CA ASN A 404 18.79 -15.81 -3.15
C ASN A 404 19.21 -14.90 -4.32
N PHE A 405 19.48 -13.64 -4.02
CA PHE A 405 19.97 -12.69 -5.00
C PHE A 405 20.98 -11.72 -4.40
N ASP A 406 21.87 -11.24 -5.26
CA ASP A 406 22.75 -10.11 -5.01
C ASP A 406 22.39 -8.99 -5.98
N LEU A 407 22.05 -7.81 -5.45
CA LEU A 407 21.73 -6.63 -6.24
C LEU A 407 22.73 -5.51 -5.94
N THR A 408 23.49 -5.11 -6.96
CA THR A 408 24.47 -4.03 -6.85
C THR A 408 23.89 -2.72 -7.38
N TYR A 409 24.03 -1.66 -6.59
CA TYR A 409 23.60 -0.31 -6.95
C TYR A 409 24.67 0.74 -6.60
N GLY A 410 24.72 1.79 -7.42
CA GLY A 410 25.56 2.96 -7.20
C GLY A 410 24.82 3.97 -6.32
N TYR A 411 25.45 4.49 -5.28
CA TYR A 411 24.89 5.54 -4.43
C TYR A 411 25.99 6.49 -3.93
N LEU A 412 25.82 7.78 -4.20
CA LEU A 412 26.73 8.83 -3.74
C LEU A 412 26.35 9.27 -2.31
N VAL A 413 27.30 9.19 -1.38
CA VAL A 413 27.09 9.54 0.04
C VAL A 413 26.56 10.97 0.25
N PHE A 414 26.84 11.90 -0.68
CA PHE A 414 26.35 13.28 -0.60
C PHE A 414 24.82 13.41 -0.76
N TRP A 415 24.13 12.40 -1.30
CA TRP A 415 22.66 12.40 -1.40
C TRP A 415 21.96 12.47 -0.04
N ALA A 416 22.58 11.93 1.02
CA ALA A 416 22.05 12.06 2.38
C ALA A 416 21.90 13.52 2.83
N SER A 417 22.68 14.45 2.25
CA SER A 417 22.60 15.89 2.54
C SER A 417 21.62 16.66 1.66
N PHE A 418 20.98 16.01 0.67
CA PHE A 418 20.11 16.69 -0.30
C PHE A 418 18.91 17.38 0.37
N TYR A 419 18.15 16.65 1.20
CA TYR A 419 17.01 17.25 1.91
C TYR A 419 17.41 18.33 2.92
N PRO A 420 18.39 18.10 3.81
CA PRO A 420 18.88 19.15 4.70
C PRO A 420 19.35 20.42 3.96
N THR A 421 20.07 20.27 2.84
CA THR A 421 20.54 21.43 2.06
C THR A 421 19.41 22.16 1.34
N LEU A 422 18.39 21.45 0.83
CA LEU A 422 17.17 22.09 0.30
C LEU A 422 16.44 22.90 1.38
N TRP A 423 16.25 22.33 2.57
CA TRP A 423 15.62 23.05 3.69
C TRP A 423 16.43 24.27 4.12
N MET A 424 17.75 24.15 4.19
CA MET A 424 18.62 25.29 4.46
C MET A 424 18.53 26.35 3.36
N GLY A 425 18.43 25.96 2.10
CA GLY A 425 18.19 26.88 0.98
C GLY A 425 16.89 27.64 1.13
N VAL A 426 15.79 26.97 1.48
CA VAL A 426 14.49 27.61 1.76
C VAL A 426 14.60 28.59 2.92
N LEU A 427 15.28 28.21 4.01
CA LEU A 427 15.49 29.10 5.16
C LEU A 427 16.31 30.34 4.79
N ILE A 428 17.35 30.18 3.96
CA ILE A 428 18.15 31.31 3.44
C ILE A 428 17.29 32.22 2.58
N ILE A 429 16.44 31.66 1.70
CA ILE A 429 15.53 32.46 0.87
C ILE A 429 14.57 33.26 1.76
N ILE A 430 13.98 32.64 2.77
CA ILE A 430 13.09 33.32 3.73
C ILE A 430 13.84 34.43 4.48
N ALA A 431 15.02 34.14 5.02
CA ALA A 431 15.84 35.11 5.73
C ALA A 431 16.23 36.28 4.81
N SER A 432 16.57 36.00 3.55
CA SER A 432 16.90 37.01 2.55
C SER A 432 15.69 37.89 2.20
N ALA A 433 14.49 37.30 2.08
CA ALA A 433 13.25 38.02 1.83
C ALA A 433 12.89 38.94 3.01
N ILE A 434 13.04 38.46 4.25
CA ILE A 434 12.84 39.28 5.46
C ILE A 434 13.87 40.42 5.51
N ALA A 435 15.14 40.13 5.28
CA ALA A 435 16.20 41.15 5.24
C ALA A 435 15.94 42.19 4.15
N PHE A 436 15.43 41.77 2.98
CA PHE A 436 15.04 42.66 1.90
C PHE A 436 13.86 43.56 2.29
N LEU A 437 12.82 43.00 2.93
CA LEU A 437 11.68 43.78 3.45
C LEU A 437 12.10 44.77 4.55
N TRP A 438 13.06 44.41 5.41
CA TRP A 438 13.59 45.31 6.43
C TRP A 438 14.52 46.39 5.88
N ARG A 439 15.20 46.12 4.75
CA ARG A 439 15.99 47.12 4.01
C ARG A 439 15.14 47.99 3.09
N ALA A 440 13.85 47.70 2.92
CA ALA A 440 12.95 48.62 2.22
C ALA A 440 12.99 49.98 2.95
N PRO A 441 13.30 51.08 2.23
CA PRO A 441 13.44 52.39 2.86
C PRO A 441 12.15 52.73 3.59
N LYS A 442 12.27 53.13 4.87
CA LYS A 442 11.13 53.67 5.64
C LYS A 442 10.49 54.75 4.78
N PRO A 443 9.16 54.73 4.56
CA PRO A 443 8.49 55.77 3.79
C PRO A 443 8.86 57.13 4.41
N PRO A 444 9.22 58.14 3.59
CA PRO A 444 9.65 59.43 4.11
C PRO A 444 8.57 59.96 5.06
N ALA A 445 9.00 60.42 6.24
CA ALA A 445 8.12 60.98 7.24
C ALA A 445 7.32 62.12 6.60
N VAL A 446 6.00 61.90 6.47
CA VAL A 446 5.09 62.90 5.91
C VAL A 446 5.20 64.18 6.74
N PRO A 447 5.48 65.35 6.14
CA PRO A 447 5.63 66.58 6.88
C PRO A 447 4.34 66.87 7.65
N MET A 448 4.47 66.92 8.99
CA MET A 448 3.39 67.24 9.90
C MET A 448 3.05 68.72 9.70
N VAL A 449 2.00 69.00 8.91
CA VAL A 449 1.46 70.36 8.79
C VAL A 449 0.82 70.72 10.14
N PRO A 450 1.30 71.77 10.83
CA PRO A 450 0.70 72.18 12.09
C PRO A 450 -0.74 72.62 11.81
N VAL A 451 -1.70 71.96 12.45
CA VAL A 451 -3.12 72.37 12.39
C VAL A 451 -3.22 73.74 13.05
N PRO A 452 -3.88 74.73 12.42
CA PRO A 452 -4.17 76.00 13.09
C PRO A 452 -4.97 75.73 14.39
N PRO A 453 -4.51 76.20 15.56
CA PRO A 453 -5.22 75.99 16.83
C PRO A 453 -6.64 76.59 16.82
N GLU A 454 -6.88 77.58 15.95
CA GLU A 454 -8.19 78.21 15.72
C GLU A 454 -9.24 77.21 15.20
N ASP A 455 -8.87 76.29 14.30
CA ASP A 455 -9.83 75.32 13.72
C ASP A 455 -10.25 74.27 14.77
N LEU A 456 -9.33 73.85 15.64
CA LEU A 456 -9.62 72.92 16.74
C LEU A 456 -10.51 73.58 17.80
N ARG A 457 -10.22 74.84 18.16
CA ARG A 457 -11.04 75.60 19.11
C ARG A 457 -12.46 75.84 18.56
N SER A 458 -12.57 76.24 17.30
CA SER A 458 -13.86 76.43 16.65
C SER A 458 -14.67 75.14 16.58
N PHE A 459 -14.03 73.99 16.34
CA PHE A 459 -14.71 72.69 16.35
C PHE A 459 -15.29 72.34 17.72
N VAL A 460 -14.50 72.48 18.80
CA VAL A 460 -14.97 72.20 20.17
C VAL A 460 -16.12 73.14 20.57
N GLU A 461 -16.00 74.44 20.30
CA GLU A 461 -17.05 75.42 20.61
C GLU A 461 -18.35 75.15 19.82
N THR A 462 -18.24 74.80 18.53
CA THR A 462 -19.40 74.45 17.69
C THR A 462 -20.06 73.15 18.19
N TYR A 463 -19.26 72.19 18.66
CA TYR A 463 -19.76 70.92 19.19
C TYR A 463 -20.51 71.12 20.51
N GLU A 464 -19.96 71.92 21.44
CA GLU A 464 -20.69 72.30 22.65
C GLU A 464 -22.00 73.01 22.32
N GLY A 465 -22.01 73.87 21.30
CA GLY A 465 -23.22 74.48 20.76
C GLY A 465 -24.27 73.45 20.34
N LYS A 466 -23.88 72.41 19.60
CA LYS A 466 -24.75 71.30 19.20
C LYS A 466 -25.34 70.59 20.42
N THR A 467 -24.52 70.25 21.41
CA THR A 467 -24.96 69.58 22.64
C THR A 467 -25.95 70.44 23.45
N ARG A 468 -25.72 71.75 23.55
CA ARG A 468 -26.65 72.68 24.21
C ARG A 468 -28.01 72.78 23.52
N ILE A 469 -28.04 72.75 22.18
CA ILE A 469 -29.30 72.76 21.43
C ILE A 469 -30.08 71.46 21.62
N LEU A 470 -29.38 70.31 21.62
CA LEU A 470 -30.01 69.01 21.85
C LEU A 470 -30.64 68.89 23.24
N SER A 471 -29.93 69.35 24.28
CA SER A 471 -30.48 69.37 25.64
C SER A 471 -31.64 70.38 25.80
N GLU A 472 -31.60 71.52 25.10
CA GLU A 472 -32.73 72.44 25.06
C GLU A 472 -33.97 71.79 24.41
N LEU A 473 -33.79 71.08 23.29
CA LEU A 473 -34.85 70.32 22.61
C LEU A 473 -35.47 69.24 23.53
N GLU A 474 -34.64 68.47 24.23
CA GLU A 474 -35.09 67.45 25.19
C GLU A 474 -35.88 68.07 26.34
N SER A 475 -35.36 69.15 26.94
CA SER A 475 -36.05 69.87 28.02
C SER A 475 -37.40 70.47 27.57
N MET A 476 -37.51 70.88 26.30
CA MET A 476 -38.73 71.39 25.71
C MET A 476 -39.76 70.28 25.48
N GLU A 477 -39.32 69.10 25.06
CA GLU A 477 -40.18 67.93 24.92
C GLU A 477 -40.73 67.47 26.27
N GLU A 478 -39.92 67.48 27.32
CA GLU A 478 -40.40 67.22 28.68
C GLU A 478 -41.45 68.24 29.15
N LYS A 479 -41.18 69.54 28.92
CA LYS A 479 -42.13 70.61 29.26
C LYS A 479 -43.44 70.48 28.49
N LEU A 480 -43.40 69.99 27.24
CA LEU A 480 -44.60 69.66 26.46
C LEU A 480 -45.35 68.45 27.05
N ARG A 481 -44.65 67.36 27.40
CA ARG A 481 -45.25 66.18 28.05
C ARG A 481 -45.94 66.54 29.37
N LYS A 482 -45.34 67.45 30.15
CA LYS A 482 -45.86 67.98 31.42
C LYS A 482 -46.92 69.08 31.24
N GLY A 483 -47.34 69.40 30.01
CA GLY A 483 -48.38 70.41 29.71
C GLY A 483 -47.97 71.88 29.92
N LYS A 484 -46.70 72.15 30.23
CA LYS A 484 -46.18 73.48 30.63
C LYS A 484 -45.92 74.42 29.44
N ILE A 485 -45.97 73.93 28.20
CA ILE A 485 -45.77 74.73 26.97
C ILE A 485 -46.90 74.44 25.98
N PRO A 486 -47.57 75.48 25.42
CA PRO A 486 -48.56 75.30 24.36
C PRO A 486 -47.96 74.67 23.09
N ARG A 487 -48.70 73.76 22.43
CA ARG A 487 -48.25 73.06 21.21
C ARG A 487 -47.75 73.99 20.10
N ARG A 488 -48.40 75.15 19.90
CA ARG A 488 -47.99 76.16 18.90
C ARG A 488 -46.62 76.76 19.22
N ARG A 489 -46.35 77.09 20.49
CA ARG A 489 -45.08 77.67 20.94
C ARG A 489 -43.95 76.65 20.87
N TYR A 490 -44.23 75.38 21.19
CA TYR A 490 -43.30 74.27 21.00
C TYR A 490 -42.92 74.11 19.52
N LYS A 491 -43.89 74.08 18.60
CA LYS A 491 -43.64 73.86 17.16
C LYS A 491 -42.74 74.95 16.56
N VAL A 492 -42.97 76.21 16.90
CA VAL A 492 -42.15 77.34 16.41
C VAL A 492 -40.73 77.26 16.94
N ARG A 493 -40.56 77.06 18.25
CA ARG A 493 -39.23 77.05 18.87
C ARG A 493 -38.44 75.78 18.53
N LYS A 494 -39.11 74.63 18.37
CA LYS A 494 -38.52 73.40 17.82
C LYS A 494 -37.97 73.63 16.41
N LYS A 495 -38.76 74.20 15.50
CA LYS A 495 -38.32 74.49 14.13
C LYS A 495 -37.12 75.44 14.09
N MET A 496 -37.08 76.44 14.99
CA MET A 496 -35.94 77.34 15.12
C MET A 496 -34.67 76.60 15.60
N LEU A 497 -34.79 75.74 16.62
CA LEU A 497 -33.66 74.96 17.14
C LEU A 497 -33.18 73.90 16.15
N GLU A 498 -34.07 73.22 15.43
CA GLU A 498 -33.74 72.30 14.33
C GLU A 498 -33.00 73.03 13.20
N GLY A 499 -33.42 74.25 12.85
CA GLY A 499 -32.72 75.10 11.90
C GLY A 499 -31.29 75.41 12.36
N ARG A 500 -31.11 75.85 13.60
CA ARG A 500 -29.77 76.13 14.18
C ARG A 500 -28.89 74.87 14.25
N LEU A 501 -29.49 73.73 14.61
CA LEU A 501 -28.81 72.44 14.66
C LEU A 501 -28.27 72.03 13.28
N SER A 502 -29.04 72.27 12.21
CA SER A 502 -28.60 71.97 10.84
C SER A 502 -27.41 72.81 10.40
N THR A 503 -27.37 74.09 10.77
CA THR A 503 -26.20 74.96 10.54
C THR A 503 -24.97 74.48 11.31
N LEU A 504 -25.09 74.21 12.62
CA LEU A 504 -23.96 73.71 13.41
C LEU A 504 -23.46 72.35 12.91
N SER A 505 -24.35 71.47 12.49
CA SER A 505 -23.97 70.16 11.93
C SER A 505 -23.17 70.31 10.63
N ARG A 506 -23.54 71.28 9.78
CA ARG A 506 -22.80 71.57 8.54
C ARG A 506 -21.43 72.16 8.85
N ASP A 507 -21.35 73.08 9.81
CA ASP A 507 -20.10 73.71 10.22
C ASP A 507 -19.15 72.69 10.87
N LEU A 508 -19.67 71.77 11.69
CA LEU A 508 -18.90 70.65 12.25
C LEU A 508 -18.36 69.70 11.18
N SER A 509 -19.14 69.42 10.13
CA SER A 509 -18.67 68.58 9.01
C SER A 509 -17.52 69.26 8.25
N ASN A 510 -17.65 70.56 7.99
CA ASN A 510 -16.60 71.34 7.32
C ASN A 510 -15.31 71.42 8.17
N LEU A 511 -15.44 71.73 9.46
CA LEU A 511 -14.30 71.81 10.39
C LEU A 511 -13.66 70.43 10.62
N GLY A 512 -14.47 69.38 10.77
CA GLY A 512 -13.99 67.99 10.90
C GLY A 512 -13.22 67.51 9.67
N GLY A 513 -13.63 67.95 8.46
CA GLY A 513 -12.90 67.71 7.22
C GLY A 513 -11.51 68.33 7.22
N LYS A 514 -11.39 69.61 7.61
CA LYS A 514 -10.11 70.32 7.70
C LYS A 514 -9.16 69.67 8.73
N ILE A 515 -9.68 69.32 9.90
CA ILE A 515 -8.89 68.67 10.97
C ILE A 515 -8.43 67.27 10.53
N ARG A 516 -9.29 66.52 9.81
CA ARG A 516 -8.95 65.19 9.26
C ARG A 516 -7.80 65.25 8.26
N THR A 517 -7.73 66.28 7.42
CA THR A 517 -6.63 66.44 6.44
C THR A 517 -5.30 66.85 7.04
N ALA A 518 -5.30 67.31 8.30
CA ALA A 518 -4.12 67.88 8.92
C ALA A 518 -3.18 66.84 9.56
N GLY A 519 -3.61 65.58 9.72
CA GLY A 519 -2.73 64.49 10.13
C GLY A 519 -3.44 63.20 10.54
N SER A 520 -2.71 62.08 10.52
CA SER A 520 -3.25 60.75 10.88
C SER A 520 -3.76 60.66 12.32
N LYS A 521 -3.11 61.36 13.27
CA LYS A 521 -3.55 61.51 14.67
C LYS A 521 -4.95 62.13 14.72
N TYR A 522 -5.16 63.25 14.05
CA TYR A 522 -6.45 63.96 14.02
C TYR A 522 -7.52 63.23 13.21
N ALA A 523 -7.15 62.55 12.12
CA ALA A 523 -8.06 61.69 11.37
C ALA A 523 -8.64 60.56 12.24
N ASN A 524 -7.81 59.93 13.09
CA ASN A 524 -8.27 58.91 14.04
C ASN A 524 -9.19 59.50 15.13
N ILE A 525 -8.87 60.69 15.64
CA ILE A 525 -9.71 61.42 16.61
C ILE A 525 -11.09 61.73 16.01
N MET A 526 -11.14 62.29 14.80
CA MET A 526 -12.40 62.59 14.10
C MET A 526 -13.22 61.32 13.82
N ARG A 527 -12.56 60.21 13.49
CA ARG A 527 -13.22 58.91 13.31
C ARG A 527 -13.85 58.39 14.61
N GLN A 528 -13.22 58.58 15.77
CA GLN A 528 -13.80 58.17 17.06
C GLN A 528 -15.09 58.95 17.37
N ILE A 529 -15.14 60.25 17.07
CA ILE A 529 -16.34 61.08 17.23
C ILE A 529 -17.45 60.57 16.30
N GLU A 530 -17.16 60.34 15.01
CA GLU A 530 -18.14 59.88 14.02
C GLU A 530 -18.73 58.50 14.36
N VAL A 531 -17.90 57.57 14.84
CA VAL A 531 -18.35 56.25 15.31
C VAL A 531 -19.24 56.37 16.55
N ALA A 532 -18.87 57.25 17.50
CA ALA A 532 -19.68 57.46 18.70
C ALA A 532 -20.99 58.19 18.40
N GLU A 533 -21.01 59.15 17.47
CA GLU A 533 -22.23 59.84 17.03
C GLU A 533 -23.21 58.90 16.32
N THR A 534 -22.70 58.08 15.39
CA THR A 534 -23.53 57.08 14.68
C THR A 534 -24.11 56.04 15.65
N MET A 535 -23.32 55.63 16.66
CA MET A 535 -23.81 54.77 17.74
C MET A 535 -24.90 55.45 18.57
N LEU A 536 -24.75 56.73 18.92
CA LEU A 536 -25.72 57.49 19.70
C LEU A 536 -27.05 57.62 18.93
N GLU A 537 -27.00 57.98 17.65
CA GLU A 537 -28.19 58.11 16.81
C GLU A 537 -28.92 56.77 16.60
N GLY A 538 -28.15 55.67 16.48
CA GLY A 538 -28.70 54.31 16.43
C GLY A 538 -29.44 53.93 17.71
N VAL A 539 -28.81 54.16 18.87
CA VAL A 539 -29.40 53.87 20.19
C VAL A 539 -30.67 54.69 20.43
N GLU A 540 -30.69 55.97 20.03
CA GLU A 540 -31.89 56.81 20.16
C GLU A 540 -33.06 56.29 19.32
N LYS A 541 -32.80 55.81 18.10
CA LYS A 541 -33.81 55.17 17.24
C LYS A 541 -34.33 53.87 17.85
N ASP A 542 -33.45 53.08 18.46
CA ASP A 542 -33.84 51.82 19.12
C ASP A 542 -34.68 52.07 20.37
N ILE A 543 -34.35 53.09 21.18
CA ILE A 543 -35.17 53.53 22.32
C ILE A 543 -36.58 53.90 21.84
N ARG A 544 -36.69 54.77 20.81
CA ARG A 544 -38.00 55.17 20.26
C ARG A 544 -38.80 53.98 19.73
N ARG A 545 -38.13 53.04 19.06
CA ARG A 545 -38.75 51.81 18.55
C ARG A 545 -39.31 50.98 19.69
N ILE A 546 -38.57 50.77 20.77
CA ILE A 546 -38.99 49.96 21.91
C ILE A 546 -40.08 50.64 22.73
N GLU A 547 -40.02 51.95 22.91
CA GLU A 547 -41.12 52.71 23.51
C GLU A 547 -42.42 52.51 22.71
N ALA A 548 -42.36 52.53 21.38
CA ALA A 548 -43.52 52.29 20.54
C ALA A 548 -44.05 50.85 20.66
N ARG A 549 -43.16 49.84 20.68
CA ARG A 549 -43.54 48.42 20.88
C ARG A 549 -44.19 48.19 22.25
N TYR A 550 -43.66 48.82 23.30
CA TYR A 550 -44.24 48.75 24.65
C TYR A 550 -45.64 49.37 24.68
N ARG A 551 -45.82 50.55 24.07
CA ARG A 551 -47.13 51.20 23.97
C ARG A 551 -48.16 50.39 23.18
N ARG A 552 -47.73 49.58 22.21
CA ARG A 552 -48.59 48.66 21.45
C ARG A 552 -48.83 47.31 22.16
N GLY A 553 -48.26 47.09 23.35
CA GLY A 553 -48.39 45.84 24.09
C GLY A 553 -47.57 44.68 23.51
N GLU A 554 -46.68 44.93 22.55
CA GLU A 554 -45.88 43.90 21.85
C GLU A 554 -44.76 43.33 22.72
N ILE A 555 -44.42 43.99 23.84
CA ILE A 555 -43.36 43.56 24.77
C ILE A 555 -43.84 43.67 26.22
N SER A 556 -43.42 42.71 27.05
CA SER A 556 -43.74 42.68 28.47
C SER A 556 -43.00 43.79 29.23
N LYS A 557 -43.55 44.22 30.37
CA LYS A 557 -42.93 45.25 31.24
C LYS A 557 -41.51 44.88 31.67
N GLY A 558 -41.26 43.60 31.93
CA GLY A 558 -39.93 43.09 32.30
C GLY A 558 -38.93 43.13 31.13
N ALA A 559 -39.36 42.77 29.91
CA ALA A 559 -38.53 42.86 28.72
C ALA A 559 -38.23 44.31 28.34
N TYR A 560 -39.22 45.21 28.47
CA TYR A 560 -39.04 46.65 28.29
C TYR A 560 -37.99 47.20 29.26
N GLY A 561 -38.10 46.87 30.56
CA GLY A 561 -37.16 47.31 31.60
C GLY A 561 -35.71 46.90 31.35
N LYS A 562 -35.47 45.64 30.93
CA LYS A 562 -34.11 45.18 30.62
C LYS A 562 -33.53 45.85 29.38
N LEU A 563 -34.32 45.96 28.31
CA LEU A 563 -33.87 46.55 27.06
C LEU A 563 -33.57 48.05 27.23
N ILE A 564 -34.46 48.79 27.90
CA ILE A 564 -34.28 50.23 28.08
C ILE A 564 -33.01 50.53 28.89
N GLU A 565 -32.73 49.74 29.93
CA GLU A 565 -31.50 49.84 30.72
C GLU A 565 -30.25 49.58 29.87
N GLU A 566 -30.27 48.56 29.02
CA GLU A 566 -29.16 48.26 28.12
C GLU A 566 -28.91 49.41 27.12
N TYR A 567 -29.95 49.96 26.51
CA TYR A 567 -29.81 51.10 25.59
C TYR A 567 -29.32 52.35 26.31
N HIS A 568 -29.78 52.63 27.53
CA HIS A 568 -29.26 53.75 28.32
C HIS A 568 -27.77 53.59 28.63
N ARG A 569 -27.33 52.37 28.98
CA ARG A 569 -25.90 52.08 29.19
C ARG A 569 -25.07 52.29 27.91
N ARG A 570 -25.60 51.90 26.75
CA ARG A 570 -24.95 52.13 25.45
C ARG A 570 -24.89 53.62 25.09
N MET A 571 -25.97 54.36 25.36
CA MET A 571 -26.05 55.81 25.17
C MET A 571 -25.00 56.53 26.01
N GLU A 572 -24.85 56.16 27.29
CA GLU A 572 -23.84 56.79 28.15
C GLU A 572 -22.41 56.45 27.75
N ARG A 573 -22.13 55.24 27.26
CA ARG A 573 -20.81 54.92 26.69
C ARG A 573 -20.48 55.76 25.47
N ALA A 574 -21.45 56.00 24.59
CA ALA A 574 -21.24 56.85 23.42
C ALA A 574 -20.98 58.31 23.83
N ARG A 575 -21.74 58.84 24.78
CA ARG A 575 -21.56 60.19 25.33
C ARG A 575 -20.21 60.37 26.02
N THR A 576 -19.80 59.44 26.90
CA THR A 576 -18.50 59.52 27.57
C THR A 576 -17.33 59.43 26.58
N THR A 577 -17.48 58.66 25.50
CA THR A 577 -16.48 58.59 24.43
C THR A 577 -16.34 59.94 23.73
N ILE A 578 -17.46 60.57 23.35
CA ILE A 578 -17.49 61.91 22.75
C ILE A 578 -16.82 62.94 23.68
N ASP A 579 -17.23 62.99 24.95
CA ASP A 579 -16.70 63.95 25.93
C ASP A 579 -15.20 63.74 26.15
N GLY A 580 -14.76 62.48 26.28
CA GLY A 580 -13.35 62.15 26.42
C GLY A 580 -12.51 62.48 25.18
N VAL A 581 -13.09 62.47 23.98
CA VAL A 581 -12.40 62.92 22.76
C VAL A 581 -12.34 64.46 22.71
N LEU A 582 -13.41 65.16 23.06
CA LEU A 582 -13.44 66.62 23.11
C LEU A 582 -12.49 67.20 24.16
N LEU A 583 -12.33 66.53 25.31
CA LEU A 583 -11.34 66.87 26.32
C LEU A 583 -9.91 66.74 25.80
N ARG A 584 -9.59 65.64 25.09
CA ARG A 584 -8.28 65.46 24.44
C ARG A 584 -7.99 66.55 23.40
N LEU A 585 -9.00 66.92 22.61
CA LEU A 585 -8.88 68.04 21.67
C LEU A 585 -8.64 69.37 22.39
N ARG A 586 -9.25 69.58 23.56
CA ARG A 586 -9.03 70.77 24.39
C ARG A 586 -7.64 70.81 25.01
N GLU A 587 -7.12 69.68 25.47
CA GLU A 587 -5.75 69.58 25.99
C GLU A 587 -4.72 69.92 24.92
N GLU A 588 -4.97 69.57 23.66
CA GLU A 588 -4.09 69.86 22.53
C GLU A 588 -4.13 71.35 22.08
N ILE A 589 -5.12 72.13 22.54
CA ILE A 589 -5.22 73.58 22.29
C ILE A 589 -4.39 74.38 23.30
N ARG A 590 -4.01 73.77 24.43
CA ARG A 590 -3.31 74.41 25.56
C ARG A 590 -1.81 74.17 25.47
#